data_AF-A0A7S3DJE4-F1
#
_entry.id   AF-A0A7S3DJE4-F1
#
_cell.length_a   1.000
_cell.length_b   1.000
_cell.length_c   1.000
_cell.angle_alpha   90.00
_cell.angle_beta   90.00
_cell.angle_gamma   90.00
#
_symmetry.space_group_name_H-M   'P 1'
#
loop_
_entity.id
_entity.type
_entity.pdbx_description
1 polymer ?
#
loop_
_entity_poly.entity_id
_entity_poly.type
_entity_poly.pdbx_seq_one_letter_code
_entity_poly.pdbx_strand_id
1 'polypeptide(L)'
;MKRRAEAAVKDKLKWSSFDRFPYSDSSLPLSDEVMPTHAFQQLVVLLAKLATAVKASISAQACVQVVSSVIEEIGMQMLDEEVFWSSSHGGGSVDDGFGEGGVQQFVLDVRFMLAACAGYVTERASEAFDSLVERALLQYCEETGQDFRTLLRDDKWFQEAIAIALKRMEPLVGRFGYFEAA
;
A
#
# COMPACT_ATOMS: atom_id res chain seq x y z
N MET A 1 -12.43 -20.39 16.98
CA MET A 1 -13.24 -19.93 15.83
C MET A 1 -12.63 -18.77 15.02
N LYS A 2 -11.61 -18.04 15.52
CA LYS A 2 -11.00 -16.88 14.81
C LYS A 2 -10.07 -17.20 13.61
N ARG A 3 -9.59 -18.45 13.43
CA ARG A 3 -8.61 -18.81 12.38
C ARG A 3 -9.17 -19.03 10.97
N ARG A 4 -10.50 -18.99 10.77
CA ARG A 4 -11.11 -19.27 9.45
C ARG A 4 -11.24 -18.05 8.54
N ALA A 5 -11.35 -16.84 9.10
CA ALA A 5 -11.44 -15.62 8.32
C ALA A 5 -10.06 -15.19 7.79
N GLU A 6 -9.02 -15.19 8.63
CA GLU A 6 -7.63 -14.93 8.20
C GLU A 6 -7.14 -15.93 7.15
N ALA A 7 -7.44 -17.23 7.33
CA ALA A 7 -7.10 -18.23 6.34
C ALA A 7 -7.87 -18.02 5.04
N ALA A 8 -9.16 -17.66 5.09
CA ALA A 8 -9.94 -17.34 3.89
C ALA A 8 -9.45 -16.06 3.20
N VAL A 9 -8.96 -15.07 3.95
CA VAL A 9 -8.38 -13.84 3.40
C VAL A 9 -7.02 -14.14 2.77
N LYS A 10 -6.13 -14.88 3.45
CA LYS A 10 -4.82 -15.29 2.89
C LYS A 10 -4.95 -16.18 1.66
N ASP A 11 -5.91 -17.11 1.66
CA ASP A 11 -6.10 -18.11 0.60
C ASP A 11 -6.94 -17.57 -0.57
N LYS A 12 -7.94 -16.69 -0.32
CA LYS A 12 -8.75 -16.07 -1.39
C LYS A 12 -8.14 -14.81 -1.97
N LEU A 13 -7.41 -14.02 -1.17
CA LEU A 13 -6.70 -12.85 -1.69
C LEU A 13 -5.38 -13.25 -2.34
N LYS A 14 -4.89 -14.48 -2.17
CA LYS A 14 -3.61 -14.93 -2.75
C LYS A 14 -2.46 -13.98 -2.40
N TRP A 15 -2.41 -13.47 -1.17
CA TRP A 15 -1.34 -12.54 -0.76
C TRP A 15 0.06 -13.15 -0.90
N SER A 16 0.18 -14.48 -0.77
CA SER A 16 1.42 -15.24 -1.03
C SER A 16 1.78 -15.40 -2.51
N SER A 17 0.86 -15.05 -3.43
CA SER A 17 1.00 -15.21 -4.89
C SER A 17 1.10 -13.88 -5.62
N PHE A 18 0.98 -12.74 -4.94
CA PHE A 18 1.42 -11.49 -5.55
C PHE A 18 2.91 -11.59 -5.72
N ASP A 19 3.35 -11.50 -6.97
CA ASP A 19 4.75 -11.32 -7.32
C ASP A 19 5.38 -10.46 -6.24
N ARG A 20 6.25 -11.09 -5.43
CA ARG A 20 7.05 -10.38 -4.45
C ARG A 20 7.82 -9.40 -5.32
N PHE A 21 7.37 -8.16 -5.44
CA PHE A 21 8.28 -7.12 -5.86
C PHE A 21 9.38 -7.20 -4.81
N PRO A 22 10.60 -7.62 -5.19
CA PRO A 22 11.64 -7.78 -4.20
C PRO A 22 11.97 -6.37 -3.75
N TYR A 23 11.40 -5.94 -2.62
CA TYR A 23 11.74 -4.66 -2.02
C TYR A 23 13.22 -4.62 -1.60
N SER A 24 13.93 -5.75 -1.67
CA SER A 24 15.38 -5.85 -1.59
C SER A 24 16.12 -5.41 -2.86
N ASP A 25 15.42 -5.16 -3.97
CA ASP A 25 16.04 -4.68 -5.20
C ASP A 25 16.55 -3.24 -5.03
N SER A 26 17.83 -3.05 -5.33
CA SER A 26 18.47 -1.73 -5.33
C SER A 26 18.29 -0.99 -6.66
N SER A 27 17.86 -1.68 -7.71
CA SER A 27 17.58 -1.07 -9.00
C SER A 27 16.19 -0.46 -9.02
N LEU A 28 16.13 0.83 -9.35
CA LEU A 28 14.87 1.49 -9.68
C LEU A 28 14.45 1.10 -11.09
N PRO A 29 13.16 0.86 -11.37
CA PRO A 29 12.68 0.99 -12.72
C PRO A 29 12.92 2.43 -13.17
N LEU A 30 13.92 2.64 -14.03
CA LEU A 30 14.32 3.95 -14.56
C LEU A 30 13.31 4.51 -15.59
N SER A 31 12.12 3.95 -15.72
CA SER A 31 11.15 4.37 -16.75
C SER A 31 10.16 5.39 -16.21
N ASP A 32 9.71 6.30 -17.07
CA ASP A 32 8.62 7.26 -16.80
C ASP A 32 7.24 6.59 -16.61
N GLU A 33 7.21 5.26 -16.47
CA GLU A 33 6.01 4.45 -16.28
C GLU A 33 6.05 3.63 -14.98
N VAL A 34 6.79 4.10 -13.96
CA VAL A 34 6.76 3.45 -12.66
C VAL A 34 5.33 3.44 -12.13
N MET A 35 4.85 2.23 -11.84
CA MET A 35 3.52 1.97 -11.29
C MET A 35 3.67 1.48 -9.85
N PRO A 36 2.65 1.68 -9.00
CA PRO A 36 2.54 0.97 -7.74
C PRO A 36 2.64 -0.54 -7.97
N THR A 37 3.10 -1.32 -7.00
CA THR A 37 3.18 -2.76 -7.17
C THR A 37 1.80 -3.35 -7.42
N HIS A 38 1.78 -4.49 -8.10
CA HIS A 38 0.55 -5.19 -8.41
C HIS A 38 -0.26 -5.55 -7.14
N ALA A 39 0.41 -5.82 -6.01
CA ALA A 39 -0.24 -6.06 -4.73
C ALA A 39 -1.08 -4.85 -4.28
N PHE A 40 -0.52 -3.65 -4.32
CA PHE A 40 -1.23 -2.43 -3.94
C PHE A 40 -2.29 -2.02 -4.96
N GLN A 41 -2.04 -2.20 -6.26
CA GLN A 41 -3.07 -2.02 -7.30
C GLN A 41 -4.28 -2.92 -7.04
N GLN A 42 -4.05 -4.20 -6.73
CA GLN A 42 -5.12 -5.14 -6.44
C GLN A 42 -5.85 -4.84 -5.14
N LEU A 43 -5.12 -4.41 -4.10
CA LEU A 43 -5.72 -3.98 -2.85
C LEU A 43 -6.72 -2.84 -3.08
N VAL A 44 -6.34 -1.82 -3.86
CA VAL A 44 -7.24 -0.73 -4.24
C VAL A 44 -8.47 -1.25 -5.01
N VAL A 45 -8.29 -2.18 -5.97
CA VAL A 45 -9.42 -2.79 -6.69
C VAL A 45 -10.36 -3.54 -5.76
N LEU A 46 -9.83 -4.26 -4.77
CA LEU A 46 -10.63 -4.98 -3.79
C LEU A 46 -11.41 -4.03 -2.88
N LEU A 47 -10.79 -2.94 -2.44
CA LEU A 47 -11.45 -1.89 -1.66
C LEU A 47 -12.54 -1.19 -2.48
N ALA A 48 -12.30 -0.91 -3.77
CA ALA A 48 -13.30 -0.35 -4.67
C ALA A 48 -14.52 -1.27 -4.86
N LYS A 49 -14.27 -2.57 -5.02
CA LYS A 49 -15.33 -3.58 -5.10
C LYS A 49 -16.12 -3.69 -3.79
N LEU A 50 -15.43 -3.65 -2.65
CA LEU A 50 -16.06 -3.63 -1.34
C LEU A 50 -16.97 -2.40 -1.19
N ALA A 51 -16.45 -1.21 -1.48
CA ALA A 51 -17.22 0.03 -1.40
C ALA A 51 -18.46 -0.02 -2.31
N THR A 52 -18.33 -0.51 -3.54
CA THR A 52 -19.45 -0.67 -4.46
C THR A 52 -20.52 -1.62 -3.91
N ALA A 53 -20.10 -2.78 -3.36
CA ALA A 53 -21.01 -3.77 -2.81
C ALA A 53 -21.73 -3.24 -1.54
N VAL A 54 -21.00 -2.53 -0.68
CA VAL A 54 -21.54 -1.95 0.55
C VAL A 54 -22.50 -0.81 0.22
N LYS A 55 -22.14 0.10 -0.69
CA LYS A 55 -22.97 1.24 -1.13
C LYS A 55 -24.31 0.80 -1.74
N ALA A 56 -24.38 -0.40 -2.33
CA ALA A 56 -25.63 -0.97 -2.83
C ALA A 56 -26.59 -1.44 -1.71
N SER A 57 -26.08 -1.60 -0.48
CA SER A 57 -26.81 -2.22 0.64
C SER A 57 -27.11 -1.24 1.78
N ILE A 58 -26.31 -0.18 1.95
CA ILE A 58 -26.43 0.78 3.07
C ILE A 58 -26.27 2.23 2.61
N SER A 59 -26.53 3.19 3.50
CA SER A 59 -26.37 4.62 3.20
C SER A 59 -24.92 4.97 2.84
N ALA A 60 -24.72 6.03 2.05
CA ALA A 60 -23.39 6.50 1.67
C ALA A 60 -22.49 6.77 2.89
N GLN A 61 -23.05 7.38 3.94
CA GLN A 61 -22.31 7.64 5.18
C GLN A 61 -21.86 6.35 5.88
N ALA A 62 -22.74 5.35 5.97
CA ALA A 62 -22.40 4.06 6.57
C ALA A 62 -21.39 3.28 5.69
N CYS A 63 -21.48 3.43 4.36
CA CYS A 63 -20.49 2.87 3.44
C CYS A 63 -19.10 3.45 3.69
N VAL A 64 -18.99 4.78 3.83
CA VAL A 64 -17.73 5.44 4.15
C VAL A 64 -17.15 4.85 5.44
N GLN A 65 -17.96 4.78 6.51
CA GLN A 65 -17.51 4.23 7.79
C GLN A 65 -16.95 2.80 7.67
N VAL A 66 -17.67 1.91 6.97
CA VAL A 66 -17.24 0.52 6.79
C VAL A 66 -15.91 0.44 6.01
N VAL A 67 -15.80 1.18 4.91
CA VAL A 67 -14.60 1.14 4.06
C VAL A 67 -13.42 1.79 4.78
N SER A 68 -13.64 2.92 5.47
CA SER A 68 -12.64 3.59 6.31
C SER A 68 -12.09 2.66 7.39
N SER A 69 -12.96 1.96 8.13
CA SER A 69 -12.51 1.01 9.16
C SER A 69 -11.69 -0.15 8.59
N VAL A 70 -11.99 -0.59 7.36
CA VAL A 70 -11.19 -1.63 6.69
C VAL A 70 -9.82 -1.11 6.30
N ILE A 71 -9.72 0.12 5.77
CA ILE A 71 -8.45 0.75 5.42
C ILE A 71 -7.60 0.99 6.67
N GLU A 72 -8.20 1.49 7.75
CA GLU A 72 -7.52 1.64 9.05
C GLU A 72 -6.96 0.31 9.55
N GLU A 73 -7.78 -0.75 9.55
CA GLU A 73 -7.34 -2.06 10.01
C GLU A 73 -6.19 -2.59 9.17
N ILE A 74 -6.21 -2.40 7.83
CA ILE A 74 -5.09 -2.77 6.97
C ILE A 74 -3.82 -2.02 7.39
N GLY A 75 -3.88 -0.70 7.57
CA GLY A 75 -2.72 0.09 7.98
C GLY A 75 -2.16 -0.35 9.34
N MET A 76 -3.05 -0.61 10.31
CA MET A 76 -2.65 -1.09 11.64
C MET A 76 -2.01 -2.50 11.59
N GLN A 77 -2.56 -3.42 10.79
CA GLN A 77 -2.00 -4.77 10.62
C GLN A 77 -0.65 -4.74 9.89
N MET A 78 -0.43 -3.78 8.99
CA MET A 78 0.87 -3.58 8.35
C MET A 78 1.91 -2.99 9.29
N LEU A 79 1.49 -2.23 10.31
CA LEU A 79 2.38 -1.70 11.35
C LEU A 79 2.80 -2.77 12.37
N ASP A 80 1.98 -3.79 12.56
CA ASP A 80 2.24 -4.86 13.51
C ASP A 80 3.50 -5.66 13.13
N GLU A 81 4.48 -5.63 14.02
CA GLU A 81 5.79 -6.26 13.84
C GLU A 81 5.67 -7.77 13.68
N GLU A 82 4.79 -8.42 14.43
CA GLU A 82 4.65 -9.88 14.40
C GLU A 82 3.95 -10.37 13.15
N VAL A 83 3.25 -9.50 12.41
CA VAL A 83 2.43 -9.89 11.27
C VAL A 83 3.09 -9.52 9.95
N PHE A 84 3.61 -8.30 9.83
CA PHE A 84 4.13 -7.77 8.57
C PHE A 84 5.65 -7.80 8.51
N TRP A 85 6.32 -7.39 9.60
CA TRP A 85 7.77 -7.21 9.64
C TRP A 85 8.56 -8.45 10.13
N SER A 86 7.92 -9.42 10.78
CA SER A 86 8.55 -10.62 11.36
C SER A 86 8.82 -11.75 10.35
N SER A 87 8.15 -11.71 9.19
CA SER A 87 8.27 -12.74 8.15
C SER A 87 9.67 -12.80 7.51
N SER A 88 10.49 -11.77 7.73
CA SER A 88 11.90 -11.68 7.32
C SER A 88 12.88 -12.42 8.25
N HIS A 89 12.41 -12.96 9.38
CA HIS A 89 13.30 -13.56 10.38
C HIS A 89 13.23 -15.10 10.43
N GLY A 90 12.51 -15.72 9.49
CA GLY A 90 12.13 -17.12 9.52
C GLY A 90 12.70 -18.01 8.42
N GLY A 91 13.90 -17.72 7.89
CA GLY A 91 14.55 -18.66 6.96
C GLY A 91 15.56 -18.09 5.98
N GLY A 92 16.64 -17.50 6.49
CA GLY A 92 17.98 -17.48 5.87
C GLY A 92 18.12 -16.99 4.43
N SER A 93 18.32 -15.68 4.25
CA SER A 93 19.54 -15.14 3.62
C SER A 93 19.66 -13.65 4.00
N VAL A 94 20.81 -13.06 3.72
CA VAL A 94 21.18 -11.67 3.98
C VAL A 94 20.43 -10.69 3.03
N ASP A 95 19.27 -11.11 2.48
CA ASP A 95 18.53 -10.46 1.38
C ASP A 95 17.15 -9.90 1.78
N ASP A 96 16.86 -9.76 3.08
CA ASP A 96 15.52 -9.39 3.60
C ASP A 96 15.36 -7.90 3.98
N GLY A 97 16.36 -7.06 3.74
CA GLY A 97 16.31 -5.60 3.92
C GLY A 97 15.76 -4.86 2.69
N PHE A 98 15.42 -3.59 2.83
CA PHE A 98 15.07 -2.76 1.67
C PHE A 98 16.33 -2.49 0.82
N GLY A 99 16.20 -2.58 -0.50
CA GLY A 99 17.11 -1.93 -1.44
C GLY A 99 16.69 -0.49 -1.70
N GLU A 100 17.58 0.32 -2.29
CA GLU A 100 17.28 1.73 -2.64
C GLU A 100 16.03 1.82 -3.54
N GLY A 101 15.96 0.95 -4.54
CA GLY A 101 14.81 0.86 -5.43
C GLY A 101 13.54 0.43 -4.71
N GLY A 102 13.65 -0.56 -3.84
CA GLY A 102 12.52 -1.10 -3.10
C GLY A 102 11.94 -0.15 -2.07
N VAL A 103 12.74 0.61 -1.32
CA VAL A 103 12.20 1.60 -0.37
C VAL A 103 11.47 2.72 -1.12
N GLN A 104 11.98 3.18 -2.25
CA GLN A 104 11.27 4.15 -3.10
C GLN A 104 9.95 3.57 -3.64
N GLN A 105 9.95 2.32 -4.09
CA GLN A 105 8.74 1.64 -4.55
C GLN A 105 7.71 1.49 -3.43
N PHE A 106 8.15 1.17 -2.21
CA PHE A 106 7.27 1.07 -1.04
C PHE A 106 6.62 2.41 -0.70
N VAL A 107 7.38 3.51 -0.76
CA VAL A 107 6.83 4.86 -0.59
C VAL A 107 5.80 5.18 -1.67
N LEU A 108 6.08 4.83 -2.94
CA LEU A 108 5.13 5.01 -4.04
C LEU A 108 3.83 4.24 -3.79
N ASP A 109 3.94 2.99 -3.35
CA ASP A 109 2.81 2.11 -3.08
C ASP A 109 1.88 2.65 -2.00
N VAL A 110 2.45 3.08 -0.88
CA VAL A 110 1.69 3.66 0.24
C VAL A 110 1.03 4.97 -0.17
N ARG A 111 1.78 5.88 -0.82
CA ARG A 111 1.22 7.17 -1.29
C ARG A 111 0.12 6.96 -2.33
N PHE A 112 0.28 5.99 -3.23
CA PHE A 112 -0.76 5.61 -4.18
C PHE A 112 -2.01 5.09 -3.47
N MET A 113 -1.88 4.22 -2.46
CA MET A 113 -3.02 3.71 -1.72
C MET A 113 -3.83 4.83 -1.07
N LEU A 114 -3.14 5.76 -0.40
CA LEU A 114 -3.77 6.93 0.22
C LEU A 114 -4.49 7.80 -0.81
N ALA A 115 -3.84 8.08 -1.94
CA ALA A 115 -4.44 8.89 -3.00
C ALA A 115 -5.67 8.20 -3.62
N ALA A 116 -5.57 6.91 -3.95
CA ALA A 116 -6.65 6.14 -4.55
C ALA A 116 -7.87 6.01 -3.61
N CYS A 117 -7.62 5.95 -2.30
CA CYS A 117 -8.65 5.78 -1.29
C CYS A 117 -9.08 7.10 -0.61
N ALA A 118 -8.68 8.28 -1.12
CA ALA A 118 -8.79 9.55 -0.41
C ALA A 118 -10.17 9.84 0.23
N GLY A 119 -11.28 9.53 -0.45
CA GLY A 119 -12.63 9.70 0.10
C GLY A 119 -13.01 8.79 1.28
N TYR A 120 -12.14 7.82 1.63
CA TYR A 120 -12.32 6.84 2.70
C TYR A 120 -11.16 6.83 3.70
N VAL A 121 -10.08 7.58 3.46
CA VAL A 121 -8.93 7.65 4.37
C VAL A 121 -9.29 8.55 5.54
N THR A 122 -9.14 8.04 6.75
CA THR A 122 -9.25 8.82 7.99
C THR A 122 -7.88 9.38 8.38
N GLU A 123 -7.85 10.35 9.29
CA GLU A 123 -6.61 10.87 9.89
C GLU A 123 -5.78 9.74 10.49
N ARG A 124 -6.43 8.85 11.26
CA ARG A 124 -5.78 7.68 11.85
C ARG A 124 -5.18 6.74 10.80
N ALA A 125 -5.88 6.49 9.69
CA ALA A 125 -5.32 5.69 8.60
C ALA A 125 -4.11 6.38 7.98
N SER A 126 -4.21 7.69 7.71
CA SER A 126 -3.09 8.49 7.18
C SER A 126 -1.86 8.38 8.08
N GLU A 127 -2.01 8.62 9.39
CA GLU A 127 -0.92 8.50 10.36
C GLU A 127 -0.31 7.10 10.39
N ALA A 128 -1.14 6.05 10.29
CA ALA A 128 -0.66 4.68 10.26
C ALA A 128 0.19 4.41 9.00
N PHE A 129 -0.25 4.88 7.84
CA PHE A 129 0.48 4.73 6.57
C PHE A 129 1.75 5.60 6.53
N ASP A 130 1.71 6.81 7.09
CA ASP A 130 2.91 7.66 7.22
C ASP A 130 3.94 7.01 8.14
N SER A 131 3.51 6.38 9.24
CA SER A 131 4.38 5.62 10.15
C SER A 131 5.03 4.41 9.47
N LEU A 132 4.34 3.76 8.51
CA LEU A 132 4.94 2.69 7.70
C LEU A 132 6.08 3.20 6.83
N VAL A 133 5.87 4.34 6.17
CA VAL A 133 6.88 4.98 5.33
C VAL A 133 8.08 5.39 6.17
N GLU A 134 7.86 6.05 7.30
CA GLU A 134 8.92 6.46 8.22
C GLU A 134 9.74 5.26 8.68
N ARG A 135 9.08 4.18 9.10
CA ARG A 135 9.74 2.95 9.52
C ARG A 135 10.61 2.34 8.41
N ALA A 136 10.08 2.22 7.18
CA ALA A 136 10.82 1.65 6.06
C ALA A 136 12.07 2.49 5.72
N LEU A 137 11.95 3.82 5.75
CA LEU A 137 13.06 4.74 5.51
C LEU A 137 14.11 4.65 6.62
N LEU A 138 13.68 4.63 7.89
CA LEU A 138 14.59 4.51 9.03
C LEU A 138 15.36 3.19 8.97
N GLN A 139 14.68 2.07 8.73
CA GLN A 139 15.33 0.76 8.60
C GLN A 139 16.39 0.78 7.49
N TYR A 140 16.05 1.29 6.31
CA TYR A 140 17.00 1.38 5.19
C TYR A 140 18.20 2.28 5.52
N CYS A 141 17.98 3.44 6.13
CA CYS A 141 19.05 4.38 6.46
C CYS A 141 19.96 3.84 7.56
N GLU A 142 19.41 3.12 8.55
CA GLU A 142 20.19 2.45 9.60
C GLU A 142 21.05 1.31 9.03
N GLU A 143 20.51 0.53 8.09
CA GLU A 143 21.23 -0.58 7.44
C GLU A 143 22.35 -0.10 6.51
N THR A 144 22.15 1.02 5.80
CA THR A 144 23.06 1.49 4.74
C THR A 144 23.92 2.70 5.12
N GLY A 145 23.58 3.41 6.18
CA GLY A 145 24.23 4.67 6.59
C GLY A 145 23.96 5.87 5.67
N GLN A 146 22.97 5.77 4.77
CA GLN A 146 22.59 6.87 3.87
C GLN A 146 21.65 7.90 4.52
N ASP A 147 21.63 9.14 4.00
CA ASP A 147 20.66 10.17 4.40
C ASP A 147 19.38 10.06 3.56
N PHE A 148 18.23 9.94 4.23
CA PHE A 148 16.90 9.88 3.60
C PHE A 148 16.64 11.02 2.60
N ARG A 149 17.24 12.20 2.82
CA ARG A 149 17.09 13.38 1.94
C ARG A 149 17.73 13.18 0.57
N THR A 150 18.70 12.29 0.49
CA THR A 150 19.41 11.95 -0.76
C THR A 150 18.87 10.69 -1.40
N LEU A 151 18.05 9.94 -0.68
CA LEU A 151 17.52 8.63 -1.06
C LEU A 151 16.25 8.73 -1.91
N LEU A 152 15.30 9.58 -1.53
CA LEU A 152 14.01 9.64 -2.20
C LEU A 152 14.05 10.54 -3.44
N ARG A 153 13.29 10.15 -4.46
CA ARG A 153 12.91 11.06 -5.53
C ARG A 153 12.13 12.24 -4.98
N ASP A 154 12.10 13.33 -5.74
CA ASP A 154 11.33 14.50 -5.34
C ASP A 154 9.82 14.18 -5.31
N ASP A 155 9.07 15.01 -4.57
CA ASP A 155 7.62 14.83 -4.46
C ASP A 155 6.91 14.95 -5.81
N LYS A 156 7.47 15.72 -6.74
CA LYS A 156 6.89 15.89 -8.08
C LYS A 156 6.87 14.55 -8.82
N TRP A 157 7.95 13.79 -8.76
CA TRP A 157 8.04 12.46 -9.35
C TRP A 157 6.98 11.51 -8.79
N PHE A 158 6.79 11.49 -7.47
CA PHE A 158 5.74 10.67 -6.84
C PHE A 158 4.34 11.10 -7.29
N GLN A 159 4.06 12.40 -7.34
CA GLN A 159 2.76 12.92 -7.77
C GLN A 159 2.44 12.53 -9.22
N GLU A 160 3.44 12.62 -10.11
CA GLU A 160 3.29 12.22 -11.51
C GLU A 160 3.04 10.71 -11.66
N ALA A 161 3.81 9.88 -10.96
CA ALA A 161 3.64 8.43 -10.96
C ALA A 161 2.25 8.01 -10.42
N ILE A 162 1.80 8.63 -9.33
CA ILE A 162 0.48 8.40 -8.74
C ILE A 162 -0.62 8.83 -9.71
N ALA A 163 -0.52 10.00 -10.33
CA ALA A 163 -1.51 10.48 -11.29
C ALA A 163 -1.64 9.56 -12.51
N ILE A 164 -0.51 9.07 -13.03
CA ILE A 164 -0.48 8.08 -14.12
C ILE A 164 -1.16 6.78 -13.67
N ALA A 165 -0.83 6.28 -12.48
CA ALA A 165 -1.39 5.06 -11.94
C ALA A 165 -2.90 5.16 -11.73
N LEU A 166 -3.39 6.24 -11.13
CA LEU A 166 -4.82 6.49 -10.93
C LEU A 166 -5.56 6.51 -12.26
N LYS A 167 -5.04 7.22 -13.27
CA LYS A 167 -5.64 7.27 -14.60
C LYS A 167 -5.71 5.89 -15.26
N ARG A 168 -4.67 5.08 -15.12
CA ARG A 168 -4.65 3.69 -15.65
C ARG A 168 -5.63 2.78 -14.91
N MET A 169 -5.83 3.01 -13.62
CA MET A 169 -6.70 2.21 -12.76
C MET A 169 -8.18 2.62 -12.82
N GLU A 170 -8.51 3.82 -13.30
CA GLU A 170 -9.88 4.35 -13.40
C GLU A 170 -10.90 3.34 -13.98
N PRO A 171 -10.62 2.60 -15.09
CA PRO A 171 -11.57 1.63 -15.63
C PRO A 171 -11.85 0.44 -14.71
N LEU A 172 -10.95 0.15 -13.75
CA LEU A 172 -11.05 -0.98 -12.83
C LEU A 172 -11.71 -0.61 -11.50
N VAL A 173 -11.55 0.64 -11.07
CA VAL A 173 -12.01 1.11 -9.75
C VAL A 173 -13.24 2.00 -9.84
N GLY A 174 -13.56 2.54 -11.02
CA GLY A 174 -14.70 3.44 -11.22
C GLY A 174 -14.59 4.69 -10.35
N ARG A 175 -15.74 5.18 -9.85
CA ARG A 175 -15.78 6.33 -8.94
C ARG A 175 -15.47 5.92 -7.49
N PHE A 176 -14.26 5.44 -7.25
CA PHE A 176 -13.80 5.07 -5.90
C PHE A 176 -12.83 6.13 -5.37
N GLY A 177 -13.10 6.63 -4.15
CA GLY A 177 -12.17 7.41 -3.32
C GLY A 177 -11.72 8.72 -3.97
N TYR A 178 -10.69 8.64 -4.81
CA TYR A 178 -10.15 9.73 -5.62
C TYR A 178 -11.18 10.36 -6.59
N PHE A 179 -12.02 9.53 -7.20
CA PHE A 179 -12.91 9.94 -8.29
C PHE A 179 -14.30 10.43 -7.84
N GLU A 180 -14.57 10.45 -6.52
CA GLU A 180 -15.78 11.05 -5.96
C GLU A 180 -15.60 12.56 -5.65
N ALA A 181 -14.37 13.09 -5.72
CA ALA A 181 -14.02 14.45 -5.30
C ALA A 181 -13.91 15.50 -6.43
N ALA A 182 -14.29 15.17 -7.68
CA ALA A 182 -14.26 16.08 -8.83
C ALA A 182 -15.68 16.45 -9.31
#